data_AF-A0A970JZA6-F1
#
_entry.id   AF-A0A970JZA6-F1
#
_cell.length_a   1.000
_cell.length_b   1.000
_cell.length_c   1.000
_cell.angle_alpha   90.00
_cell.angle_beta   90.00
_cell.angle_gamma   90.00
#
_symmetry.space_group_name_H-M   'P 1'
#
loop_
_entity.id
_entity.type
_entity.pdbx_description
1 polymer ?
#
loop_
_entity_poly.entity_id
_entity_poly.type
_entity_poly.pdbx_seq_one_letter_code
_entity_poly.pdbx_strand_id
1 'polypeptide(L)' 'MQGQQTQGQSMLTSKNLTILEDMLNYEALYYKKLDMYAQSCNDTQLKDICNKAAQLHRKHFDMLFNYLSSHNRPASQQQQ' A
#
# COMPACT_ATOMS: atom_id res chain seq x y z
N MET A 1 11.31 39.63 9.38
CA MET A 1 10.31 39.20 8.39
C MET A 1 10.43 37.68 8.28
N GLN A 2 9.66 36.94 9.08
CA GLN A 2 9.71 35.46 9.13
C GLN A 2 8.87 34.90 7.99
N GLY A 3 9.53 34.29 7.01
CA GLY A 3 8.89 33.57 5.91
C GLY A 3 8.37 32.22 6.40
N GLN A 4 7.05 32.13 6.47
CA GLN A 4 6.25 30.98 6.88
C GLN A 4 6.55 29.78 5.98
N GLN A 5 7.01 28.67 6.57
CA GLN A 5 7.21 27.39 5.89
C GLN A 5 5.84 26.80 5.55
N THR A 6 5.44 26.89 4.28
CA THR A 6 4.28 26.17 3.76
C THR A 6 4.63 24.69 3.65
N GLN A 7 4.30 23.92 4.69
CA GLN A 7 4.19 22.46 4.60
C GLN A 7 3.09 22.14 3.60
N GLY A 8 3.48 21.96 2.33
CA GLY A 8 2.59 21.46 1.31
C GLY A 8 2.13 20.07 1.71
N GLN A 9 0.90 19.97 2.24
CA GLN A 9 0.12 18.75 2.21
C GLN A 9 0.00 18.36 0.74
N SER A 10 0.88 17.46 0.31
CA SER A 10 0.88 16.91 -1.03
C SER A 10 -0.39 16.08 -1.20
N MET A 11 -1.47 16.75 -1.61
CA MET A 11 -2.63 16.09 -2.21
C MET A 11 -2.09 15.09 -3.23
N LEU A 12 -2.52 13.83 -3.11
CA LEU A 12 -2.17 12.80 -4.08
C LEU A 12 -2.65 13.29 -5.45
N THR A 13 -1.70 13.63 -6.32
CA THR A 13 -2.02 13.92 -7.73
C THR A 13 -2.59 12.66 -8.38
N SER A 14 -3.40 12.81 -9.43
CA SER A 14 -4.00 11.67 -10.14
C SER A 14 -2.97 10.61 -10.54
N LYS A 15 -1.73 11.02 -10.87
CA LYS A 15 -0.60 10.11 -11.13
C LYS A 15 -0.25 9.25 -9.91
N ASN A 16 -0.18 9.85 -8.73
CA ASN A 16 0.11 9.11 -7.50
C ASN A 16 -1.03 8.15 -7.14
N LEU A 17 -2.29 8.53 -7.37
CA LEU A 17 -3.43 7.63 -7.19
C LEU A 17 -3.34 6.41 -8.12
N THR A 18 -3.07 6.63 -9.41
CA THR A 18 -2.89 5.52 -10.38
C THR A 18 -1.73 4.61 -9.99
N ILE A 19 -0.59 5.16 -9.56
CA ILE A 19 0.56 4.36 -9.10
C ILE A 19 0.18 3.55 -7.86
N LEU A 20 -0.55 4.13 -6.91
CA LEU A 20 -0.98 3.43 -5.70
C LEU A 20 -1.99 2.32 -6.00
N GLU A 21 -2.94 2.54 -6.92
CA GLU A 21 -3.86 1.50 -7.37
C GLU A 21 -3.13 0.34 -8.05
N ASP A 22 -2.13 0.64 -8.89
CA ASP A 22 -1.30 -0.36 -9.54
C ASP A 22 -0.46 -1.15 -8.52
N MET A 23 0.12 -0.47 -7.53
CA MET A 23 0.81 -1.10 -6.39
C MET A 23 -0.12 -2.02 -5.60
N LEU A 24 -1.35 -1.58 -5.30
CA LEU A 24 -2.36 -2.41 -4.62
C LEU A 24 -2.69 -3.68 -5.43
N ASN A 25 -2.82 -3.56 -6.75
CA ASN A 25 -3.04 -4.71 -7.63
C ASN A 25 -1.84 -5.67 -7.61
N TYR A 26 -0.62 -5.14 -7.65
CA TYR A 26 0.59 -5.96 -7.54
C TYR A 26 0.66 -6.70 -6.21
N GLU A 27 0.43 -6.02 -5.08
CA GLU A 27 0.44 -6.65 -3.75
C GLU A 27 -0.57 -7.80 -3.66
N ALA A 28 -1.79 -7.61 -4.20
CA ALA A 28 -2.81 -8.65 -4.26
C ALA A 28 -2.41 -9.84 -5.15
N LEU A 29 -1.78 -9.58 -6.30
CA LEU A 29 -1.27 -10.61 -7.21
C LEU A 29 -0.13 -11.40 -6.57
N TYR A 30 0.82 -10.73 -5.93
CA TYR A 30 1.94 -11.36 -5.22
C TYR A 30 1.45 -12.24 -4.09
N TYR A 31 0.52 -11.75 -3.27
CA TYR A 31 -0.13 -12.55 -2.22
C TYR A 31 -0.69 -13.85 -2.80
N LYS A 32 -1.50 -13.76 -3.84
CA LYS A 32 -2.15 -14.94 -4.44
C LYS A 32 -1.15 -15.91 -5.04
N LYS A 33 -0.10 -15.39 -5.69
CA LYS A 33 0.95 -16.21 -6.28
C LYS A 33 1.72 -16.96 -5.19
N LEU A 34 2.11 -16.28 -4.13
CA LEU A 34 2.85 -16.89 -3.00
C LEU A 34 2.00 -17.88 -2.22
N ASP A 35 0.70 -17.60 -2.05
CA ASP A 35 -0.25 -18.53 -1.45
C ASP A 35 -0.35 -19.83 -2.27
N MET A 36 -0.50 -19.72 -3.60
CA MET A 36 -0.48 -20.89 -4.50
C MET A 36 0.85 -21.64 -4.46
N TYR A 37 1.98 -20.92 -4.43
CA TYR A 37 3.31 -21.53 -4.30
C TYR A 37 3.47 -22.26 -2.96
N ALA A 38 3.03 -21.66 -1.85
CA ALA A 38 3.03 -22.31 -0.55
C ALA A 38 2.22 -23.61 -0.58
N GLN A 39 1.08 -23.65 -1.29
CA GLN A 39 0.28 -24.88 -1.42
C GLN A 39 0.94 -25.93 -2.33
N SER A 40 1.66 -25.50 -3.36
CA SER A 40 2.29 -26.40 -4.35
C SER A 40 3.67 -26.91 -3.92
N CYS A 41 4.34 -26.24 -3.00
CA CYS A 41 5.64 -26.65 -2.47
C CYS A 41 5.50 -27.76 -1.42
N ASN A 42 6.23 -28.86 -1.62
CA ASN A 42 6.39 -29.92 -0.61
C ASN A 42 7.45 -29.59 0.46
N ASP A 43 8.39 -28.70 0.13
CA ASP A 43 9.44 -28.29 1.05
C ASP A 43 8.87 -27.38 2.14
N THR A 44 9.09 -27.75 3.40
CA THR A 44 8.52 -27.05 4.56
C THR A 44 9.15 -25.66 4.77
N GLN A 45 10.44 -25.48 4.44
CA GLN A 45 11.09 -24.18 4.53
C GLN A 45 10.58 -23.23 3.45
N LEU A 46 10.42 -23.72 2.21
CA LEU A 46 9.81 -22.92 1.14
C LEU A 46 8.37 -22.54 1.48
N LYS A 47 7.60 -23.46 2.06
CA LYS A 47 6.24 -23.18 2.57
C LYS A 47 6.23 -22.05 3.59
N ASP A 48 7.12 -22.07 4.58
CA ASP A 48 7.19 -21.01 5.62
C ASP A 48 7.56 -19.65 5.00
N ILE A 49 8.53 -19.64 4.08
CA ILE A 49 8.96 -18.43 3.38
C ILE A 49 7.82 -17.86 2.53
N CYS A 50 7.13 -18.69 1.75
CA CYS A 50 6.00 -18.26 0.93
C CYS A 50 4.84 -17.76 1.79
N ASN A 51 4.53 -18.42 2.91
CA ASN A 51 3.51 -17.95 3.86
C ASN A 51 3.88 -16.61 4.50
N LYS A 52 5.13 -16.43 4.94
CA LYS A 52 5.61 -15.14 5.48
C LYS A 52 5.53 -14.04 4.43
N ALA A 53 5.98 -14.32 3.21
CA ALA A 53 5.94 -13.37 2.12
C ALA A 53 4.48 -12.99 1.78
N ALA A 54 3.57 -13.96 1.68
CA ALA A 54 2.14 -13.69 1.49
C ALA A 54 1.60 -12.78 2.61
N GLN A 55 1.86 -13.08 3.88
CA GLN A 55 1.43 -12.22 4.99
C GLN A 55 2.03 -10.81 4.91
N LEU A 56 3.28 -10.67 4.44
CA LEU A 56 3.91 -9.37 4.24
C LEU A 56 3.18 -8.56 3.15
N HIS A 57 2.92 -9.16 1.99
CA HIS A 57 2.19 -8.51 0.90
C HIS A 57 0.77 -8.09 1.32
N ARG A 58 0.09 -8.91 2.12
CA ARG A 58 -1.20 -8.54 2.71
C ARG A 58 -1.10 -7.32 3.63
N LYS A 59 -0.06 -7.24 4.47
CA LYS A 59 0.18 -6.06 5.32
C LYS A 59 0.50 -4.81 4.49
N HIS A 60 1.28 -4.95 3.41
CA HIS A 60 1.57 -3.84 2.51
C HIS A 60 0.30 -3.32 1.84
N PHE A 61 -0.56 -4.22 1.37
CA PHE A 61 -1.86 -3.87 0.82
C PHE A 61 -2.71 -3.06 1.82
N ASP A 62 -2.87 -3.55 3.06
CA ASP A 62 -3.60 -2.85 4.12
C ASP A 62 -3.02 -1.45 4.40
N MET A 63 -1.69 -1.35 4.45
CA MET A 63 -1.01 -0.07 4.66
C MET A 63 -1.24 0.92 3.51
N LEU A 64 -1.10 0.47 2.26
CA LEU A 64 -1.36 1.26 1.06
C LEU A 64 -2.83 1.70 0.98
N PHE A 65 -3.75 0.80 1.31
CA PHE A 65 -5.18 1.07 1.32
C PHE A 65 -5.55 2.11 2.38
N ASN A 66 -5.00 1.99 3.58
CA ASN A 66 -5.19 2.97 4.65
C ASN A 66 -4.55 4.32 4.32
N TYR A 67 -3.37 4.30 3.68
CA TYR A 67 -2.69 5.51 3.20
C TYR A 67 -3.55 6.23 2.15
N LEU A 68 -4.07 5.50 1.16
CA LEU A 68 -4.96 6.04 0.14
C LEU A 68 -6.24 6.60 0.77
N SER A 69 -6.86 5.88 1.70
CA SER A 69 -8.06 6.34 2.42
C SER A 69 -7.81 7.62 3.23
N SER A 70 -6.61 7.76 3.82
CA SER A 70 -6.23 8.91 4.64
C SER A 70 -5.84 10.13 3.81
N HIS A 71 -5.12 9.94 2.70
CA HIS A 71 -4.62 11.01 1.83
C HIS A 71 -5.62 11.45 0.76
N ASN A 72 -6.67 10.66 0.50
CA ASN A 72 -7.73 11.03 -0.44
C ASN A 72 -8.86 11.87 0.22
N ARG A 73 -8.70 12.26 1.50
CA ARG A 73 -9.60 13.23 2.12
C ARG A 73 -9.22 14.64 1.65
N PRO A 74 -10.10 15.36 0.93
CA PRO A 74 -9.89 16.78 0.69
C PRO A 74 -9.85 17.46 2.07
N ALA A 75 -8.79 18.20 2.35
CA ALA A 75 -8.70 19.03 3.53
C ALA A 75 -9.92 19.97 3.53
N SER A 76 -10.94 19.64 4.32
CA SER A 76 -12.09 20.50 4.55
C SER A 76 -11.62 21.70 5.36
N GLN A 77 -11.11 22.69 4.64
CA GLN A 77 -11.30 24.12 4.80
C GLN A 77 -11.89 24.51 6.17
N GLN A 78 -11.03 24.71 7.17
CA GLN A 78 -11.39 25.46 8.36
C GLN A 78 -11.14 26.93 8.06
N GLN A 79 -12.17 27.56 7.50
CA GLN A 79 -12.23 29.00 7.26
C GLN A 79 -12.64 29.68 8.57
N GLN A 80 -11.78 30.59 9.05
CA GLN A 80 -12.09 31.56 10.11
C GLN A 80 -12.46 32.89 9.47
#